data_AF-D2SC75-F1
#
_entry.id   AF-D2SC75-F1
#
_cell.length_a   1.000
_cell.length_b   1.000
_cell.length_c   1.000
_cell.angle_alpha   90.00
_cell.angle_beta   90.00
_cell.angle_gamma   90.00
#
_symmetry.space_group_name_H-M   'P 1'
#
loop_
_entity.id
_entity.type
_entity.pdbx_description
1 polymer ?
#
loop_
_entity_poly.entity_id
_entity_poly.type
_entity_poly.pdbx_seq_one_letter_code
_entity_poly.pdbx_strand_id
1 'polypeptide(L)'
;MSDAVARLWERFRPLVDQRVELLRAHAEGDPGVPREEALRVAHNLAGSLGSYGRPAGSEIARRIEEALQQGVPPAALAPLVADLRTVVEG
;
A
#
# COMPACT_ATOMS: atom_id res chain seq x y z
N MET A 1 -0.67 4.00 22.17
CA MET A 1 -0.71 2.84 21.25
C MET A 1 -0.56 1.59 22.09
N SER A 2 -1.36 0.53 21.87
CA SER A 2 -1.24 -0.71 22.67
C SER A 2 0.02 -1.48 22.28
N ASP A 3 0.73 -2.05 23.25
CA ASP A 3 1.89 -2.93 23.08
C ASP A 3 1.64 -4.08 22.10
N ALA A 4 0.39 -4.58 22.02
CA ALA A 4 0.02 -5.63 21.09
C ALA A 4 0.05 -5.14 19.62
N VAL A 5 -0.39 -3.90 19.37
CA VAL A 5 -0.39 -3.29 18.04
C VAL A 5 1.02 -2.94 17.60
N ALA A 6 1.88 -2.49 18.52
CA ALA A 6 3.30 -2.26 18.27
C ALA A 6 4.03 -3.55 17.86
N ARG A 7 3.81 -4.66 18.57
CA ARG A 7 4.40 -5.96 18.19
C ARG A 7 3.89 -6.49 16.85
N LEU A 8 2.60 -6.28 16.57
CA LEU A 8 2.00 -6.66 15.29
C LEU A 8 2.65 -5.90 14.13
N TRP A 9 2.95 -4.62 14.34
CA TRP A 9 3.68 -3.81 13.37
C TRP A 9 5.04 -4.38 13.04
N GLU A 10 5.89 -4.54 14.05
CA GLU A 10 7.28 -4.96 13.86
C GLU A 10 7.34 -6.28 13.10
N ARG A 11 6.38 -7.17 13.35
CA ARG A 11 6.24 -8.43 12.64
C ARG A 11 5.87 -8.27 11.16
N PHE A 12 4.98 -7.33 10.83
CA PHE A 12 4.41 -7.20 9.48
C PHE A 12 5.02 -6.07 8.64
N ARG A 13 5.83 -5.20 9.24
CA ARG A 13 6.52 -4.11 8.54
C ARG A 13 7.29 -4.59 7.30
N PRO A 14 8.10 -5.67 7.34
CA PRO A 14 8.81 -6.13 6.15
C PRO A 14 7.88 -6.55 5.01
N LEU A 15 6.71 -7.11 5.33
CA LEU A 15 5.70 -7.48 4.33
C LEU A 15 4.99 -6.25 3.76
N VAL A 16 4.74 -5.23 4.59
CA VAL A 16 4.17 -3.95 4.14
C VAL A 16 5.15 -3.25 3.20
N ASP A 17 6.44 -3.22 3.53
CA ASP A 17 7.48 -2.60 2.70
C ASP A 17 7.54 -3.27 1.32
N GLN A 18 7.56 -4.61 1.26
CA GLN A 18 7.52 -5.37 -0.01
C GLN A 18 6.29 -5.03 -0.86
N ARG A 19 5.14 -4.82 -0.22
CA ARG A 19 3.88 -4.50 -0.89
C ARG A 19 3.86 -3.07 -1.42
N VAL A 20 4.36 -2.12 -0.64
CA VAL A 20 4.51 -0.72 -1.10
C VAL A 20 5.49 -0.65 -2.28
N GLU A 21 6.56 -1.43 -2.24
CA GLU A 21 7.52 -1.51 -3.34
C GLU A 21 6.91 -2.09 -4.63
N LEU A 22 6.04 -3.10 -4.51
CA LEU A 22 5.30 -3.62 -5.66
C LEU A 22 4.36 -2.56 -6.26
N LEU A 23 3.68 -1.77 -5.43
CA LEU A 23 2.85 -0.65 -5.90
C LEU A 23 3.68 0.42 -6.59
N ARG A 24 4.91 0.68 -6.12
CA ARG A 24 5.87 1.60 -6.75
C ARG A 24 6.28 1.10 -8.13
N ALA A 25 6.70 -0.15 -8.24
CA ALA A 25 7.07 -0.77 -9.51
C ALA A 25 5.91 -0.70 -10.52
N HIS A 26 4.68 -1.02 -10.10
CA HIS A 26 3.51 -0.83 -10.95
C HIS A 26 3.34 0.62 -11.40
N ALA A 27 3.40 1.58 -10.48
CA ALA A 27 3.24 3.01 -10.80
C ALA A 27 4.30 3.54 -11.78
N GLU A 28 5.50 2.95 -11.78
CA GLU A 28 6.59 3.24 -12.72
C GLU A 28 6.43 2.55 -14.09
N GLY A 29 5.40 1.71 -14.24
CA GLY A 29 5.09 1.01 -15.48
C GLY A 29 5.86 -0.29 -15.67
N ASP A 30 6.33 -0.92 -14.59
CA ASP A 30 6.98 -2.23 -14.64
C ASP A 30 6.02 -3.30 -15.22
N PRO A 31 6.33 -3.91 -16.39
CA PRO A 31 5.49 -4.93 -17.00
C PRO A 31 5.42 -6.23 -16.16
N GLY A 32 6.34 -6.43 -15.22
CA GLY A 32 6.34 -7.55 -14.27
C GLY A 32 5.28 -7.43 -13.17
N VAL A 33 4.65 -6.26 -13.01
CA VAL A 33 3.60 -6.03 -12.01
C VAL A 33 2.28 -5.69 -12.70
N PRO A 34 1.47 -6.70 -13.05
CA PRO A 34 0.18 -6.45 -13.68
C PRO A 34 -0.78 -5.73 -12.72
N ARG A 35 -1.76 -5.04 -13.30
CA ARG A 35 -2.75 -4.26 -12.55
C ARG A 35 -3.51 -5.11 -11.52
N GLU A 36 -3.83 -6.36 -11.84
CA GLU A 36 -4.53 -7.28 -10.96
C GLU A 36 -3.72 -7.56 -9.68
N GLU A 37 -2.40 -7.70 -9.82
CA GLU A 37 -1.50 -7.94 -8.68
C GLU A 37 -1.34 -6.68 -7.82
N ALA A 38 -1.17 -5.52 -8.45
CA ALA A 38 -1.17 -4.23 -7.76
C ALA A 38 -2.49 -4.02 -6.99
N LEU A 39 -3.62 -4.36 -7.60
CA LEU A 39 -4.95 -4.23 -6.98
C LEU A 39 -5.07 -5.13 -5.75
N ARG A 40 -4.66 -6.39 -5.86
CA ARG A 40 -4.65 -7.35 -4.74
C ARG A 40 -3.78 -6.85 -3.59
N VAL A 41 -2.62 -6.25 -3.90
CA VAL A 41 -1.73 -5.69 -2.89
C VAL A 41 -2.33 -4.46 -2.21
N ALA A 42 -2.91 -3.54 -2.98
CA ALA A 42 -3.59 -2.36 -2.44
C ALA A 42 -4.74 -2.76 -1.50
N HIS A 43 -5.58 -3.72 -1.91
CA HIS A 43 -6.65 -4.28 -1.07
C HIS A 43 -6.14 -4.83 0.26
N ASN A 44 -5.07 -5.63 0.22
CA ASN A 44 -4.46 -6.19 1.43
C ASN A 44 -3.91 -5.11 2.36
N LEU A 45 -3.29 -4.07 1.82
CA LEU A 45 -2.79 -2.94 2.63
C LEU A 45 -3.94 -2.14 3.23
N ALA A 46 -4.99 -1.86 2.46
CA ALA A 46 -6.18 -1.17 2.94
C ALA A 46 -6.81 -1.89 4.14
N GLY A 47 -6.95 -3.22 4.08
CA GLY A 47 -7.50 -4.01 5.18
C GLY A 47 -6.56 -4.19 6.39
N SER A 48 -5.25 -4.30 6.16
CA SER A 48 -4.30 -4.66 7.22
C SER A 48 -3.73 -3.46 7.98
N LEU A 49 -3.44 -2.34 7.32
CA LEU A 49 -2.79 -1.17 7.94
C LEU A 49 -3.62 -0.56 9.07
N GLY A 50 -4.95 -0.57 8.95
CA GLY A 50 -5.85 -0.13 10.03
C GLY A 50 -5.71 -0.98 11.29
N SER A 51 -5.66 -2.31 11.12
CA SER A 51 -5.45 -3.27 12.22
C SER A 51 -4.07 -3.14 12.85
N TYR A 52 -3.09 -2.67 12.08
CA TYR A 52 -1.77 -2.35 12.58
C TYR A 52 -1.74 -0.96 13.25
N GLY A 53 -2.80 -0.16 13.25
CA GLY A 53 -2.77 1.18 13.84
C GLY A 53 -2.17 2.26 12.93
N ARG A 54 -2.20 2.05 11.61
CA ARG A 54 -1.86 3.04 10.56
C ARG A 54 -3.12 3.41 9.76
N PRO A 55 -4.09 4.11 10.36
CA PRO A 55 -5.34 4.46 9.67
C PRO A 55 -5.09 5.34 8.42
N ALA A 56 -4.12 6.25 8.47
CA ALA A 56 -3.75 7.07 7.31
C ALA A 56 -3.23 6.21 6.14
N GLY A 57 -2.39 5.21 6.43
CA GLY A 57 -1.88 4.29 5.41
C GLY A 57 -2.97 3.41 4.81
N SER A 58 -3.93 2.96 5.64
CA SER A 58 -5.12 2.22 5.19
C SER A 58 -5.96 3.05 4.21
N GLU A 59 -6.20 4.33 4.50
CA GLU A 59 -6.96 5.22 3.63
C GLU A 59 -6.24 5.47 2.29
N ILE A 60 -4.93 5.73 2.32
CA ILE A 60 -4.16 5.92 1.08
C ILE A 60 -4.17 4.64 0.24
N ALA A 61 -3.98 3.46 0.85
CA ALA A 61 -4.03 2.18 0.15
C ALA A 61 -5.41 1.94 -0.50
N ARG A 62 -6.51 2.33 0.14
CA ARG A 62 -7.86 2.26 -0.44
C ARG A 62 -8.04 3.19 -1.63
N ARG A 63 -7.50 4.40 -1.58
CA ARG A 63 -7.50 5.32 -2.75
C ARG A 63 -6.73 4.73 -3.94
N ILE A 64 -5.61 4.04 -3.68
CA ILE A 64 -4.86 3.31 -4.72
C ILE A 64 -5.69 2.15 -5.28
N GLU A 65 -6.35 1.37 -4.41
CA GLU A 65 -7.25 0.27 -4.81
C GLU A 65 -8.37 0.78 -5.73
N GLU A 66 -9.06 1.86 -5.35
CA GLU A 66 -10.14 2.47 -6.13
C GLU A 66 -9.64 3.00 -7.48
N ALA A 67 -8.50 3.69 -7.50
CA ALA A 67 -7.90 4.19 -8.75
C ALA A 67 -7.51 3.04 -9.69
N LEU A 68 -6.94 1.96 -9.13
CA LEU A 68 -6.67 0.74 -9.88
C LEU A 68 -7.99 0.19 -10.43
N GLN A 69 -9.04 0.00 -9.64
CA GLN A 69 -10.36 -0.50 -10.09
C GLN A 69 -10.94 0.32 -11.24
N GLN A 70 -10.76 1.64 -11.24
CA GLN A 70 -11.21 2.55 -12.30
C GLN A 70 -10.35 2.50 -13.57
N GLY A 71 -9.23 1.76 -13.57
CA GLY A 71 -8.34 1.64 -14.72
C GLY A 71 -7.47 2.88 -14.92
N VAL A 72 -7.19 3.62 -13.85
CA VAL A 72 -6.29 4.78 -13.90
C VAL A 72 -4.91 4.35 -14.41
N PRO A 73 -4.25 5.14 -15.28
CA PRO A 73 -2.92 4.81 -15.77
C PRO A 73 -1.91 4.69 -14.61
N PRO A 74 -0.93 3.76 -14.67
CA PRO A 74 -0.05 3.51 -13.53
C PRO A 74 0.72 4.76 -13.05
N ALA A 75 1.19 5.60 -13.98
CA ALA A 75 1.92 6.83 -13.66
C ALA A 75 1.11 7.81 -12.78
N ALA A 76 -0.22 7.79 -12.85
CA ALA A 76 -1.07 8.66 -12.03
C ALA A 76 -1.19 8.17 -10.57
N LEU A 77 -0.72 6.95 -10.26
CA LEU A 77 -0.68 6.40 -8.90
C LEU A 77 0.57 6.84 -8.13
N ALA A 78 1.62 7.27 -8.82
CA ALA A 78 2.91 7.66 -8.23
C ALA A 78 2.81 8.57 -6.99
N PRO A 79 2.01 9.66 -6.98
CA PRO A 79 1.88 10.49 -5.78
C PRO A 79 1.25 9.74 -4.59
N LEU A 80 0.22 8.91 -4.84
CA LEU A 80 -0.42 8.14 -3.77
C LEU A 80 0.53 7.08 -3.19
N VAL A 81 1.35 6.45 -4.03
CA VAL A 81 2.34 5.47 -3.58
C VAL A 81 3.44 6.14 -2.76
N ALA A 82 3.88 7.35 -3.15
CA ALA A 82 4.85 8.13 -2.39
C ALA A 82 4.30 8.56 -1.01
N ASP A 83 3.04 8.98 -0.95
CA ASP A 83 2.35 9.31 0.30
C ASP A 83 2.24 8.07 1.20
N LEU A 84 1.85 6.93 0.63
CA LEU A 84 1.75 5.66 1.36
C LEU A 84 3.08 5.26 1.97
N ARG A 85 4.17 5.34 1.19
CA ARG A 85 5.53 5.04 1.65
C ARG A 85 5.93 5.91 2.85
N THR A 86 5.70 7.22 2.74
CA THR A 86 6.01 8.18 3.82
C THR A 86 5.28 7.82 5.12
N VAL A 87 4.01 7.40 5.03
CA VAL A 87 3.20 7.04 6.20
C VAL A 87 3.60 5.69 6.81
N VAL A 88 4.11 4.73 6.04
CA VAL A 88 4.55 3.43 6.58
C VAL A 88 5.98 3.47 7.11
N GLU A 89 6.82 4.40 6.65
CA GLU A 89 8.20 4.53 7.10
C GLU A 89 8.35 5.38 8.37
N GLY A 90 7.45 6.34 8.59
CA GLY A 90 7.39 7.21 9.78
C GLY A 90 6.83 6.53 11.03
#